data_AF-A0A8T4DQ95-F1
#
_entry.id   AF-A0A8T4DQ95-F1
#
_cell.length_a   1.000
_cell.length_b   1.000
_cell.length_c   1.000
_cell.angle_alpha   90.00
_cell.angle_beta   90.00
_cell.angle_gamma   90.00
#
_symmetry.space_group_name_H-M   'P 1'
#
loop_
_entity.id
_entity.type
_entity.pdbx_description
1 polymer ?
#
loop_
_entity_poly.entity_id
_entity_poly.type
_entity_poly.pdbx_seq_one_letter_code
_entity_poly.pdbx_strand_id
1 'polypeptide(L)'
;MREGRSYDDDLEEQVPAGKRLDPESYRFKSFMVRFVPLKREVALKLDGIKEHFSDEDLEEVEFLLKKHKARLSEDGFDTSDEFWEASTYTILASNVQDAYVQAKVDYYNKRLVDAGRKRIFSEFSAVAKDKIIGLIAPNIISRDHVKLAGLLQLFAKEKVHILLLGDPSTGKTVILRSISDLAPISSFGLGSGASKAGLTLTVSGKEIVKGILPLADGGVACIDELNLMRNQDLAGLLNAMEKGFITYDKGNHHLTVDARVKVFASANPAGDKFVGRSMEVLRQQMPFDDALVSRFHLIFLMRKPDAKEFLKISEKIVRGARDNDIYEGDAEFVKEYVRYALEKEVYFDKKLADDVQAFVAALKRDEDRFLMEVSPRMVVGLINLAKASARIRLAEKVERADLDQAIKVLHSALYIRQEELDK
;
A
#
# COMPACT_ATOMS: atom_id res chain seq x y z
N MET A 1 10.25 23.80 31.30
CA MET A 1 9.29 23.16 32.22
C MET A 1 7.90 23.62 31.82
N ARG A 2 7.13 22.75 31.15
CA ARG A 2 5.67 22.88 30.99
C ARG A 2 5.13 21.55 31.48
N GLU A 3 4.50 21.59 32.64
CA GLU A 3 3.86 20.44 33.28
C GLU A 3 2.65 19.98 32.45
N GLY A 4 2.47 18.66 32.41
CA GLY A 4 1.45 17.99 31.63
C GLY A 4 0.06 18.22 32.18
N ARG A 5 -0.91 18.37 31.27
CA ARG A 5 -2.32 18.13 31.58
C ARG A 5 -2.60 16.64 31.54
N SER A 6 -3.40 16.17 32.48
CA SER A 6 -3.84 14.78 32.56
C SER A 6 -5.03 14.56 31.63
N TYR A 7 -5.16 13.33 31.12
CA TYR A 7 -6.17 12.91 30.13
C TYR A 7 -7.62 12.95 30.65
N ASP A 8 -7.82 13.12 31.96
CA ASP A 8 -9.16 13.17 32.59
C ASP A 8 -9.88 14.51 32.37
N ASP A 9 -9.14 15.60 32.14
CA ASP A 9 -9.73 16.95 32.04
C ASP A 9 -10.52 17.16 30.72
N ASP A 10 -10.28 16.33 29.70
CA ASP A 10 -10.93 16.46 28.38
C ASP A 10 -12.27 15.70 28.28
N LEU A 11 -12.66 14.93 29.30
CA LEU A 11 -13.91 14.14 29.34
C LEU A 11 -15.14 14.95 29.82
N GLU A 12 -14.94 16.09 30.48
CA GLU A 12 -16.05 16.87 31.04
C GLU A 12 -16.79 17.75 30.01
N GLU A 13 -16.24 17.97 28.81
CA GLU A 13 -16.74 19.00 27.89
C GLU A 13 -17.81 18.55 26.87
N GLN A 14 -18.31 17.30 26.94
CA GLN A 14 -19.31 16.79 25.97
C GLN A 14 -20.62 16.23 26.57
N VAL A 15 -21.04 16.71 27.75
CA VAL A 15 -22.35 16.34 28.32
C VAL A 15 -23.37 17.48 28.13
N PRO A 16 -24.50 17.26 27.44
CA PRO A 16 -25.56 18.27 27.35
C PRO A 16 -26.09 18.63 28.75
N ALA A 17 -26.15 19.93 29.04
CA ALA A 17 -26.61 20.48 30.31
C ALA A 17 -28.09 20.12 30.56
N GLY A 18 -28.35 19.04 31.30
CA GLY A 18 -29.73 18.62 31.53
C GLY A 18 -29.95 17.35 32.35
N LYS A 19 -29.04 17.03 33.28
CA LYS A 19 -29.20 16.21 34.50
C LYS A 19 -27.79 15.93 35.00
N ARG A 20 -27.39 16.57 36.11
CA ARG A 20 -26.19 16.16 36.83
C ARG A 20 -26.39 14.71 37.27
N LEU A 21 -25.73 13.79 36.57
CA LEU A 21 -25.55 12.42 37.06
C LEU A 21 -24.62 12.53 38.27
N ASP A 22 -25.12 12.16 39.43
CA ASP A 22 -24.34 12.08 40.66
C ASP A 22 -23.22 11.04 40.50
N PRO A 23 -21.94 11.43 40.47
CA PRO A 23 -20.81 10.50 40.35
C PRO A 23 -20.68 9.57 41.56
N GLU A 24 -21.28 9.93 42.72
CA GLU A 24 -21.26 9.10 43.92
C GLU A 24 -22.41 8.09 43.98
N SER A 25 -23.43 8.21 43.13
CA SER A 25 -24.57 7.27 43.12
C SER A 25 -24.21 5.84 42.68
N TYR A 26 -22.98 5.64 42.17
CA TYR A 26 -22.42 4.33 41.80
C TYR A 26 -21.08 4.02 42.50
N ARG A 27 -20.76 4.67 43.63
CA ARG A 27 -19.75 4.11 44.55
C ARG A 27 -20.30 2.83 45.15
N PHE A 28 -19.85 1.70 44.61
CA PHE A 28 -20.25 0.36 45.02
C PHE A 28 -20.03 0.14 46.51
N LYS A 29 -21.13 0.09 47.28
CA LYS A 29 -21.16 -0.62 48.55
C LYS A 29 -20.87 -2.10 48.26
N SER A 30 -19.93 -2.66 49.01
CA SER A 30 -19.68 -4.09 49.18
C SER A 30 -20.99 -4.89 49.14
N PHE A 31 -21.30 -5.49 47.99
CA PHE A 31 -22.33 -6.51 47.87
C PHE A 31 -21.67 -7.81 47.45
N MET A 32 -21.84 -8.80 48.32
CA MET A 32 -21.47 -10.20 48.14
C MET A 32 -22.24 -10.74 46.92
N VAL A 33 -21.65 -10.62 45.73
CA VAL A 33 -22.21 -11.17 44.48
C VAL A 33 -22.04 -12.69 44.55
N ARG A 34 -23.16 -13.44 44.52
CA ARG A 34 -23.10 -14.89 44.24
C ARG A 34 -22.33 -15.08 42.93
N PHE A 35 -21.15 -15.67 43.01
CA PHE A 35 -20.34 -16.05 41.84
C PHE A 35 -21.16 -17.00 40.96
N VAL A 36 -21.76 -16.46 39.89
CA VAL A 36 -22.28 -17.27 38.80
C VAL A 36 -21.11 -17.44 37.82
N PRO A 37 -20.56 -18.65 37.66
CA PRO A 37 -19.46 -18.88 36.73
C PRO A 37 -19.94 -18.65 35.30
N LEU A 38 -19.08 -18.06 34.47
CA LEU A 38 -19.32 -17.96 33.04
C LEU A 38 -19.48 -19.37 32.44
N LYS A 39 -20.28 -19.49 31.38
CA LYS A 39 -20.32 -20.72 30.59
C LYS A 39 -18.91 -21.03 30.05
N ARG A 40 -18.51 -22.30 30.04
CA ARG A 40 -17.15 -22.75 29.68
C ARG A 40 -16.64 -22.17 28.36
N GLU A 41 -17.49 -22.09 27.34
CA GLU A 41 -17.15 -21.50 26.03
C GLU A 41 -16.83 -20.01 26.11
N VAL A 42 -17.61 -19.25 26.91
CA VAL A 42 -17.39 -17.82 27.14
C VAL A 42 -16.11 -17.61 27.95
N ALA A 43 -15.86 -18.46 28.95
CA ALA A 43 -14.63 -18.40 29.74
C ALA A 43 -13.37 -18.67 28.90
N LEU A 44 -13.43 -19.63 27.97
CA LEU A 44 -12.31 -19.91 27.05
C LEU A 44 -12.02 -18.75 26.09
N LYS A 45 -13.07 -18.15 25.49
CA LYS A 45 -12.90 -16.96 24.64
C LYS A 45 -12.43 -15.74 25.45
N LEU A 46 -12.86 -15.62 26.71
CA LEU A 46 -12.40 -14.57 27.61
C LEU A 46 -10.91 -14.74 27.94
N ASP A 47 -10.46 -15.96 28.26
CA ASP A 47 -9.05 -16.26 28.51
C ASP A 47 -8.16 -15.83 27.35
N GLY A 48 -8.62 -16.02 26.11
CA GLY A 48 -7.91 -15.61 24.90
C GLY A 48 -7.75 -14.10 24.70
N ILE A 49 -8.49 -13.26 25.46
CA ILE A 49 -8.41 -11.80 25.37
C ILE A 49 -7.94 -11.15 26.68
N LYS A 50 -7.67 -11.95 27.72
CA LYS A 50 -7.31 -11.45 29.07
C LYS A 50 -6.07 -10.58 29.08
N GLU A 51 -5.07 -10.94 28.29
CA GLU A 51 -3.81 -10.22 28.21
C GLU A 51 -3.91 -8.79 27.65
N HIS A 52 -5.07 -8.39 27.12
CA HIS A 52 -5.29 -7.07 26.53
C HIS A 52 -6.01 -6.08 27.46
N PHE A 53 -6.29 -6.49 28.69
CA PHE A 53 -7.04 -5.71 29.67
C PHE A 53 -6.29 -5.61 31.01
N SER A 54 -6.54 -4.53 31.75
CA SER A 54 -6.19 -4.48 33.17
C SER A 54 -7.10 -5.41 33.98
N ASP A 55 -6.71 -5.74 35.22
CA ASP A 55 -7.56 -6.52 36.12
C ASP A 55 -8.93 -5.83 36.34
N GLU A 56 -8.95 -4.50 36.48
CA GLU A 56 -10.18 -3.71 36.62
C GLU A 56 -11.07 -3.78 35.36
N ASP A 57 -10.47 -3.66 34.17
CA ASP A 57 -11.18 -3.78 32.90
C ASP A 57 -11.77 -5.19 32.73
N LEU A 58 -11.04 -6.22 33.15
CA LEU A 58 -11.52 -7.62 33.11
C LEU A 58 -12.69 -7.84 34.04
N GLU A 59 -12.64 -7.32 35.27
CA GLU A 59 -13.76 -7.39 36.21
C GLU A 59 -15.02 -6.75 35.62
N GLU A 60 -14.87 -5.60 34.95
CA GLU A 60 -15.97 -4.89 34.33
C GLU A 60 -16.53 -5.65 33.10
N VAL A 61 -15.67 -6.18 32.23
CA VAL A 61 -16.09 -7.03 31.10
C VAL A 61 -16.80 -8.29 31.60
N GLU A 62 -16.25 -8.97 32.61
CA GLU A 62 -16.89 -10.13 33.23
C GLU A 62 -18.26 -9.77 33.83
N PHE A 63 -18.37 -8.61 34.46
CA PHE A 63 -19.64 -8.11 34.99
C PHE A 63 -20.67 -7.89 33.88
N LEU A 64 -20.28 -7.23 32.77
CA LEU A 64 -21.17 -7.01 31.63
C LEU A 64 -21.67 -8.32 31.02
N LEU A 65 -20.79 -9.32 30.90
CA LEU A 65 -21.14 -10.66 30.39
C LEU A 65 -22.05 -11.43 31.36
N LYS A 66 -21.71 -11.46 32.65
CA LYS A 66 -22.52 -12.14 33.71
C LYS A 66 -23.90 -11.51 33.86
N LYS A 67 -24.03 -10.21 33.62
CA LYS A 67 -25.31 -9.48 33.65
C LYS A 67 -26.08 -9.52 32.33
N HIS A 68 -25.57 -10.22 31.32
CA HIS A 68 -26.14 -10.28 29.97
C HIS A 68 -26.30 -8.91 29.30
N LYS A 69 -25.57 -7.88 29.76
CA LYS A 69 -25.56 -6.54 29.15
C LYS A 69 -24.73 -6.52 27.86
N ALA A 70 -23.72 -7.37 27.77
CA ALA A 70 -22.94 -7.62 26.57
C ALA A 70 -22.80 -9.12 26.29
N ARG A 71 -22.37 -9.46 25.08
CA ARG A 71 -21.97 -10.81 24.67
C ARG A 71 -20.66 -10.76 23.88
N LEU A 72 -19.95 -11.86 23.84
CA LEU A 72 -18.85 -12.04 22.89
C LEU A 72 -19.42 -12.29 21.49
N SER A 73 -18.83 -11.65 20.50
CA SER A 73 -19.11 -11.82 19.08
C SER A 73 -17.79 -11.94 18.31
N GLU A 74 -17.87 -12.31 17.04
CA GLU A 74 -16.74 -12.27 16.12
C GLU A 74 -16.89 -11.09 15.17
N ASP A 75 -15.76 -10.52 14.80
CA ASP A 75 -15.58 -9.47 13.80
C ASP A 75 -14.30 -9.81 13.02
N GLY A 76 -14.05 -9.17 11.88
CA GLY A 76 -12.89 -9.51 11.07
C GLY A 76 -12.89 -8.91 9.69
N PHE A 77 -12.04 -9.49 8.85
CA PHE A 77 -12.01 -9.17 7.43
C PHE A 77 -12.82 -10.20 6.64
N ASP A 78 -13.63 -9.71 5.72
CA ASP A 78 -14.36 -10.53 4.76
C ASP A 78 -13.43 -10.90 3.62
N THR A 79 -12.57 -11.90 3.82
CA THR A 79 -11.62 -12.39 2.81
C THR A 79 -12.12 -13.69 2.21
N SER A 80 -11.75 -13.98 0.97
CA SER A 80 -12.04 -15.26 0.36
C SER A 80 -11.22 -16.38 1.02
N ASP A 81 -11.80 -17.57 1.15
CA ASP A 81 -11.12 -18.73 1.74
C ASP A 81 -9.81 -19.07 0.99
N GLU A 82 -9.84 -18.94 -0.35
CA GLU A 82 -8.65 -19.16 -1.19
C GLU A 82 -7.53 -18.15 -0.89
N PHE A 83 -7.88 -16.92 -0.49
CA PHE A 83 -6.92 -15.88 -0.16
C PHE A 83 -6.43 -16.01 1.29
N TRP A 84 -7.32 -15.91 2.28
CA TRP A 84 -6.97 -15.95 3.70
C TRP A 84 -8.15 -16.32 4.60
N GLU A 85 -8.14 -17.52 5.20
CA GLU A 85 -9.23 -18.00 6.06
C GLU A 85 -9.19 -17.43 7.50
N ALA A 86 -8.01 -17.11 8.02
CA ALA A 86 -7.83 -16.71 9.42
C ALA A 86 -8.01 -15.20 9.63
N SER A 87 -9.20 -14.69 9.33
CA SER A 87 -9.48 -13.25 9.23
C SER A 87 -10.32 -12.67 10.36
N THR A 88 -10.68 -13.45 11.39
CA THR A 88 -11.57 -13.02 12.47
C THR A 88 -10.90 -12.89 13.84
N TYR A 89 -11.49 -12.05 14.70
CA TYR A 89 -11.12 -11.83 16.09
C TYR A 89 -12.37 -11.63 16.96
N THR A 90 -12.20 -11.74 18.27
CA THR A 90 -13.30 -11.60 19.23
C THR A 90 -13.54 -10.14 19.59
N ILE A 91 -14.80 -9.74 19.63
CA ILE A 91 -15.27 -8.42 20.11
C ILE A 91 -16.40 -8.59 21.13
N LEU A 92 -16.77 -7.48 21.78
CA LEU A 92 -17.98 -7.35 22.58
C LEU A 92 -19.11 -6.73 21.74
N ALA A 93 -20.32 -7.26 21.91
CA ALA A 93 -21.55 -6.68 21.36
C ALA A 93 -22.51 -6.35 22.50
N SER A 94 -23.11 -5.17 22.47
CA SER A 94 -24.15 -4.79 23.44
C SER A 94 -25.43 -5.60 23.18
N ASN A 95 -26.08 -6.07 24.25
CA ASN A 95 -27.41 -6.68 24.20
C ASN A 95 -28.52 -5.71 24.60
N VAL A 96 -28.16 -4.48 24.99
CA VAL A 96 -29.09 -3.49 25.54
C VAL A 96 -28.97 -2.17 24.79
N GLN A 97 -30.09 -1.46 24.64
CA GLN A 97 -30.10 -0.10 24.09
C GLN A 97 -29.79 0.92 25.21
N ASP A 98 -28.57 0.85 25.74
CA ASP A 98 -28.07 1.75 26.78
C ASP A 98 -26.77 2.43 26.30
N ALA A 99 -26.76 3.76 26.31
CA ALA A 99 -25.64 4.54 25.77
C ALA A 99 -24.35 4.38 26.57
N TYR A 100 -24.44 4.19 27.89
CA TYR A 100 -23.27 4.00 28.74
C TYR A 100 -22.66 2.62 28.51
N VAL A 101 -23.49 1.58 28.43
CA VAL A 101 -23.04 0.23 28.08
C VAL A 101 -22.42 0.21 26.68
N GLN A 102 -23.02 0.90 25.71
CA GLN A 102 -22.46 1.00 24.36
C GLN A 102 -21.08 1.66 24.37
N ALA A 103 -20.92 2.80 25.07
CA ALA A 103 -19.64 3.49 25.17
C ALA A 103 -18.55 2.61 25.83
N LYS A 104 -18.91 1.82 26.85
CA LYS A 104 -17.99 0.85 27.46
C LYS A 104 -17.62 -0.29 26.51
N VAL A 105 -18.59 -0.85 25.79
CA VAL A 105 -18.34 -1.86 24.75
C VAL A 105 -17.39 -1.32 23.68
N ASP A 106 -17.62 -0.10 23.19
CA ASP A 106 -16.77 0.53 22.17
C ASP A 106 -15.34 0.79 22.70
N TYR A 107 -15.22 1.22 23.95
CA TYR A 107 -13.94 1.43 24.62
C TYR A 107 -13.10 0.14 24.66
N TYR A 108 -13.69 -0.98 25.08
CA TYR A 108 -13.00 -2.27 25.12
C TYR A 108 -12.74 -2.83 23.72
N ASN A 109 -13.69 -2.67 22.80
CA ASN A 109 -13.55 -3.13 21.43
C ASN A 109 -12.37 -2.48 20.72
N LYS A 110 -12.05 -1.21 21.01
CA LYS A 110 -10.85 -0.58 20.44
C LYS A 110 -9.58 -1.41 20.68
N ARG A 111 -9.37 -1.88 21.92
CA ARG A 111 -8.21 -2.72 22.27
C ARG A 111 -8.28 -4.11 21.63
N LEU A 112 -9.47 -4.70 21.61
CA LEU A 112 -9.68 -6.03 21.02
C LEU A 112 -9.46 -6.04 19.51
N VAL A 113 -9.95 -5.01 18.81
CA VAL A 113 -9.76 -4.81 17.37
C VAL A 113 -8.28 -4.63 17.07
N ASP A 114 -7.59 -3.76 17.80
CA ASP A 114 -6.15 -3.52 17.60
C ASP A 114 -5.33 -4.80 17.82
N ALA A 115 -5.62 -5.54 18.89
CA ALA A 115 -4.95 -6.81 19.18
C ALA A 115 -5.27 -7.90 18.14
N GLY A 116 -6.54 -8.03 17.76
CA GLY A 116 -7.00 -8.97 16.75
C GLY A 116 -6.36 -8.71 15.39
N ARG A 117 -6.36 -7.45 14.93
CA ARG A 117 -5.67 -7.03 13.70
C ARG A 117 -4.18 -7.32 13.75
N LYS A 118 -3.51 -6.97 14.85
CA LYS A 118 -2.08 -7.26 15.04
C LYS A 118 -1.78 -8.75 14.92
N ARG A 119 -2.60 -9.60 15.54
CA ARG A 119 -2.46 -11.06 15.47
C ARG A 119 -2.62 -11.55 14.02
N ILE A 120 -3.73 -11.18 13.37
CA ILE A 120 -4.02 -11.59 11.98
C ILE A 120 -2.91 -11.16 11.03
N PHE A 121 -2.48 -9.89 11.11
CA PHE A 121 -1.42 -9.39 10.25
C PHE A 121 -0.08 -10.05 10.53
N SER A 122 0.23 -10.35 11.81
CA SER A 122 1.43 -11.10 12.16
C SER A 122 1.41 -12.51 11.55
N GLU A 123 0.28 -13.22 11.61
CA GLU A 123 0.12 -14.55 11.00
C GLU A 123 0.20 -14.48 9.47
N PHE A 124 -0.52 -13.54 8.86
CA PHE A 124 -0.53 -13.34 7.41
C PHE A 124 0.85 -12.97 6.86
N SER A 125 1.67 -12.26 7.63
CA SER A 125 2.99 -11.79 7.18
C SER A 125 3.93 -12.88 6.67
N ALA A 126 3.75 -14.12 7.14
CA ALA A 126 4.52 -15.29 6.70
C ALA A 126 4.26 -15.66 5.23
N VAL A 127 3.05 -15.38 4.73
CA VAL A 127 2.60 -15.72 3.37
C VAL A 127 2.22 -14.50 2.52
N ALA A 128 2.26 -13.31 3.11
CA ALA A 128 1.77 -12.06 2.52
C ALA A 128 2.31 -11.80 1.11
N LYS A 129 3.62 -11.99 0.91
CA LYS A 129 4.26 -11.77 -0.40
C LYS A 129 3.62 -12.62 -1.49
N ASP A 130 3.47 -13.92 -1.24
CA ASP A 130 3.00 -14.89 -2.24
C ASP A 130 1.50 -14.77 -2.48
N LYS A 131 0.72 -14.43 -1.45
CA LYS A 131 -0.71 -14.15 -1.56
C LYS A 131 -0.99 -12.86 -2.32
N ILE A 132 -0.35 -11.74 -1.95
CA ILE A 132 -0.62 -10.43 -2.56
C ILE A 132 -0.12 -10.40 -4.01
N ILE A 133 1.04 -10.99 -4.33
CA ILE A 133 1.52 -11.01 -5.73
C ILE A 133 0.57 -11.78 -6.65
N GLY A 134 -0.15 -12.77 -6.13
CA GLY A 134 -1.17 -13.52 -6.85
C GLY A 134 -2.37 -12.65 -7.25
N LEU A 135 -2.69 -11.63 -6.46
CA LEU A 135 -3.75 -10.66 -6.76
C LEU A 135 -3.32 -9.59 -7.78
N ILE A 136 -2.01 -9.38 -8.00
CA ILE A 136 -1.54 -8.37 -8.94
C ILE A 136 -1.71 -8.88 -10.37
N ALA A 137 -2.70 -8.32 -11.07
CA ALA A 137 -3.04 -8.63 -12.45
C ALA A 137 -3.01 -10.15 -12.72
N PRO A 138 -3.88 -10.95 -12.08
CA PRO A 138 -3.81 -12.42 -12.08
C PRO A 138 -3.87 -12.99 -13.51
N ASN A 139 -4.51 -12.28 -14.43
CA ASN A 139 -4.68 -12.67 -15.83
C ASN A 139 -3.46 -12.35 -16.71
N ILE A 140 -2.49 -11.57 -16.23
CA ILE A 140 -1.23 -11.31 -16.96
C ILE A 140 -0.20 -12.39 -16.63
N ILE A 141 0.28 -13.08 -17.66
CA ILE A 141 1.28 -14.16 -17.58
C ILE A 141 2.71 -13.58 -17.77
N SER A 142 3.73 -14.23 -17.20
CA SER A 142 5.17 -14.01 -17.51
C SER A 142 5.76 -12.62 -17.17
N ARG A 143 5.12 -11.88 -16.25
CA ARG A 143 5.55 -10.54 -15.80
C ARG A 143 5.81 -10.47 -14.30
N ASP A 144 6.24 -11.57 -13.70
CA ASP A 144 6.40 -11.71 -12.25
C ASP A 144 7.33 -10.65 -11.64
N HIS A 145 8.38 -10.25 -12.37
CA HIS A 145 9.28 -9.18 -11.93
C HIS A 145 8.61 -7.82 -11.85
N VAL A 146 7.71 -7.51 -12.79
CA VAL A 146 6.95 -6.25 -12.80
C VAL A 146 5.91 -6.26 -11.68
N LYS A 147 5.23 -7.42 -11.49
CA LYS A 147 4.29 -7.62 -10.38
C LYS A 147 4.98 -7.49 -9.03
N LEU A 148 6.17 -8.09 -8.89
CA LEU A 148 6.99 -7.98 -7.69
C LEU A 148 7.45 -6.53 -7.45
N ALA A 149 7.82 -5.79 -8.51
CA ALA A 149 8.16 -4.37 -8.39
C ALA A 149 6.97 -3.54 -7.88
N GLY A 150 5.77 -3.77 -8.43
CA GLY A 150 4.54 -3.14 -7.97
C GLY A 150 4.21 -3.50 -6.52
N LEU A 151 4.32 -4.79 -6.16
CA LEU A 151 4.18 -5.25 -4.78
C LEU A 151 5.12 -4.50 -3.84
N LEU A 152 6.42 -4.46 -4.15
CA LEU A 152 7.40 -3.75 -3.31
C LEU A 152 7.09 -2.24 -3.22
N GLN A 153 6.58 -1.62 -4.29
CA GLN A 153 6.19 -0.20 -4.25
C GLN A 153 5.01 0.07 -3.31
N LEU A 154 4.05 -0.86 -3.19
CA LEU A 154 2.94 -0.74 -2.22
C LEU A 154 3.49 -0.61 -0.79
N PHE A 155 4.50 -1.40 -0.45
CA PHE A 155 5.15 -1.43 0.87
C PHE A 155 6.35 -0.47 1.03
N ALA A 156 6.67 0.30 -0.02
CA ALA A 156 7.71 1.32 0.07
C ALA A 156 7.15 2.56 0.79
N LYS A 157 7.74 2.91 1.93
CA LYS A 157 7.45 4.18 2.62
C LYS A 157 8.04 5.38 1.87
N GLU A 158 9.23 5.19 1.32
CA GLU A 158 9.97 6.19 0.55
C GLU A 158 9.67 6.08 -0.95
N LYS A 159 10.09 7.11 -1.70
CA LYS A 159 9.86 7.18 -3.14
C LYS A 159 10.55 6.02 -3.87
N VAL A 160 9.76 5.32 -4.66
CA VAL A 160 10.21 4.39 -5.71
C VAL A 160 9.29 4.64 -6.90
N HIS A 161 9.84 5.20 -7.98
CA HIS A 161 9.09 5.50 -9.19
C HIS A 161 9.34 4.41 -10.23
N ILE A 162 8.27 3.87 -10.81
CA ILE A 162 8.28 2.75 -11.75
C ILE A 162 7.65 3.21 -13.06
N LEU A 163 8.31 2.92 -14.19
CA LEU A 163 7.79 3.13 -15.54
C LEU A 163 7.72 1.80 -16.29
N LEU A 164 6.55 1.49 -16.85
CA LEU A 164 6.34 0.41 -17.79
C LEU A 164 6.37 0.99 -19.20
N LEU A 165 7.43 0.73 -19.94
CA LEU A 165 7.60 1.22 -21.29
C LEU A 165 7.48 0.06 -22.28
N GLY A 166 6.56 0.11 -23.23
CA GLY A 166 6.39 -1.06 -24.09
C GLY A 166 5.40 -0.90 -25.22
N ASP A 167 5.31 -1.91 -26.06
CA ASP A 167 4.39 -1.93 -27.20
C ASP A 167 2.93 -1.87 -26.72
N PRO A 168 1.98 -1.39 -27.56
CA PRO A 168 0.56 -1.54 -27.31
C PRO A 168 0.16 -3.01 -27.07
N SER A 169 -0.89 -3.21 -26.26
CA SER A 169 -1.46 -4.55 -25.96
C SER A 169 -0.52 -5.51 -25.21
N THR A 170 0.31 -5.00 -24.31
CA THR A 170 1.26 -5.78 -23.48
C THR A 170 0.84 -5.94 -22.01
N GLY A 171 -0.37 -5.50 -21.66
CA GLY A 171 -0.91 -5.63 -20.29
C GLY A 171 -0.53 -4.53 -19.30
N LYS A 172 0.15 -3.46 -19.76
CA LYS A 172 0.63 -2.34 -18.90
C LYS A 172 -0.50 -1.73 -18.06
N THR A 173 -1.59 -1.33 -18.71
CA THR A 173 -2.76 -0.72 -18.06
C THR A 173 -3.41 -1.65 -17.04
N VAL A 174 -3.47 -2.96 -17.32
CA VAL A 174 -4.06 -3.96 -16.41
C VAL A 174 -3.23 -4.07 -15.13
N ILE A 175 -1.90 -4.14 -15.26
CA ILE A 175 -0.99 -4.14 -14.11
C ILE A 175 -1.15 -2.83 -13.31
N LEU A 176 -1.14 -1.69 -14.00
CA LEU A 176 -1.19 -0.37 -13.38
C LEU A 176 -2.52 -0.14 -12.63
N ARG A 177 -3.66 -0.60 -13.17
CA ARG A 177 -4.96 -0.58 -12.47
C ARG A 177 -4.95 -1.48 -11.24
N SER A 178 -4.47 -2.71 -11.38
CA SER A 178 -4.39 -3.65 -10.25
C SER A 178 -3.54 -3.12 -9.09
N ILE A 179 -2.44 -2.41 -9.36
CA ILE A 179 -1.67 -1.70 -8.31
C ILE A 179 -2.48 -0.57 -7.69
N SER A 180 -3.24 0.19 -8.49
CA SER A 180 -4.13 1.24 -7.98
C SER A 180 -5.19 0.68 -7.03
N ASP A 181 -5.77 -0.46 -7.37
CA ASP A 181 -6.86 -1.09 -6.62
C ASP A 181 -6.40 -1.67 -5.28
N LEU A 182 -5.13 -2.13 -5.20
CA LEU A 182 -4.53 -2.69 -3.99
C LEU A 182 -3.83 -1.64 -3.11
N ALA A 183 -3.59 -0.43 -3.62
CA ALA A 183 -2.95 0.64 -2.88
C ALA A 183 -3.92 1.30 -1.88
N PRO A 184 -3.52 1.53 -0.61
CA PRO A 184 -4.40 2.17 0.38
C PRO A 184 -4.86 3.59 0.04
N ILE A 185 -4.00 4.31 -0.67
CA ILE A 185 -4.23 5.64 -1.21
C ILE A 185 -3.68 5.61 -2.63
N SER A 186 -4.55 5.84 -3.60
CA SER A 186 -4.16 5.88 -4.99
C SER A 186 -5.02 6.83 -5.81
N SER A 187 -4.50 7.21 -6.95
CA SER A 187 -5.26 7.86 -8.00
C SER A 187 -4.84 7.28 -9.34
N PHE A 188 -5.79 7.15 -10.25
CA PHE A 188 -5.55 6.65 -11.60
C PHE A 188 -5.94 7.72 -12.62
N GLY A 189 -5.14 7.90 -13.66
CA GLY A 189 -5.59 8.65 -14.83
C GLY A 189 -4.64 8.58 -16.01
N LEU A 190 -5.10 9.14 -17.13
CA LEU A 190 -4.34 9.22 -18.37
C LEU A 190 -3.38 10.42 -18.34
N GLY A 191 -2.19 10.25 -18.92
CA GLY A 191 -1.17 11.30 -19.04
C GLY A 191 -1.67 12.53 -19.81
N SER A 192 -2.56 12.33 -20.78
CA SER A 192 -3.23 13.41 -21.53
C SER A 192 -4.12 14.32 -20.67
N GLY A 193 -4.45 13.89 -19.45
CA GLY A 193 -5.28 14.62 -18.50
C GLY A 193 -6.76 14.34 -18.71
N ALA A 194 -7.26 13.27 -18.09
CA ALA A 194 -8.68 12.89 -18.17
C ALA A 194 -9.62 13.78 -17.33
N SER A 195 -9.09 14.70 -16.51
CA SER A 195 -9.86 15.57 -15.62
C SER A 195 -9.60 17.06 -15.90
N LYS A 196 -10.50 17.93 -15.41
CA LYS A 196 -10.35 19.40 -15.51
C LYS A 196 -9.03 19.91 -14.91
N ALA A 197 -8.51 19.22 -13.89
CA ALA A 197 -7.24 19.52 -13.23
C ALA A 197 -6.04 18.76 -13.85
N GLY A 198 -6.29 17.76 -14.70
CA GLY A 198 -5.25 16.90 -15.25
C GLY A 198 -4.44 16.18 -14.17
N LEU A 199 -3.12 16.19 -14.32
CA LEU A 199 -2.18 15.61 -13.36
C LEU A 199 -1.97 16.50 -12.13
N THR A 200 -2.14 17.82 -12.28
CA THR A 200 -1.70 18.81 -11.30
C THR A 200 -2.89 19.35 -10.50
N LEU A 201 -3.16 20.65 -10.58
CA LEU A 201 -4.32 21.27 -9.96
C LEU A 201 -4.78 22.45 -10.82
N THR A 202 -6.03 22.82 -10.68
CA THR A 202 -6.56 24.04 -11.31
C THR A 202 -7.41 24.82 -10.32
N VAL A 203 -7.51 26.13 -10.52
CA VAL A 203 -8.35 27.01 -9.71
C VAL A 203 -9.55 27.44 -10.55
N SER A 204 -10.76 27.15 -10.07
CA SER A 204 -12.02 27.51 -10.72
C SER A 204 -12.78 28.48 -9.81
N GLY A 205 -12.58 29.78 -10.00
CA GLY A 205 -13.10 30.80 -9.08
C GLY A 205 -12.35 30.77 -7.75
N LYS A 206 -13.03 30.38 -6.66
CA LYS A 206 -12.41 30.19 -5.33
C LYS A 206 -12.08 28.73 -5.01
N GLU A 207 -12.50 27.79 -5.85
CA GLU A 207 -12.35 26.37 -5.60
C GLU A 207 -11.02 25.85 -6.19
N ILE A 208 -10.32 25.05 -5.39
CA ILE A 208 -9.12 24.32 -5.81
C ILE A 208 -9.56 22.93 -6.24
N VAL A 209 -9.46 22.63 -7.54
CA VAL A 209 -9.74 21.31 -8.09
C VAL A 209 -8.43 20.54 -8.19
N LYS A 210 -8.31 19.47 -7.40
CA LYS A 210 -7.13 18.60 -7.36
C LYS A 210 -7.12 17.62 -8.54
N GLY A 211 -5.95 17.41 -9.14
CA GLY A 211 -5.70 16.39 -10.15
C GLY A 211 -5.09 15.11 -9.56
N ILE A 212 -4.57 14.26 -10.42
CA ILE A 212 -4.06 12.90 -10.06
C ILE A 212 -3.03 12.96 -8.93
N LEU A 213 -2.00 13.81 -9.05
CA LEU A 213 -0.88 13.84 -8.10
C LEU A 213 -1.31 14.22 -6.67
N PRO A 214 -2.00 15.36 -6.43
CA PRO A 214 -2.41 15.76 -5.08
C PRO A 214 -3.56 14.91 -4.49
N LEU A 215 -4.27 14.12 -5.31
CA LEU A 215 -5.24 13.13 -4.81
C LEU A 215 -4.56 11.87 -4.27
N ALA A 216 -3.34 11.56 -4.71
CA ALA A 216 -2.56 10.41 -4.28
C ALA A 216 -1.43 10.79 -3.29
N ASP A 217 -1.50 11.94 -2.62
CA ASP A 217 -0.50 12.33 -1.63
C ASP A 217 -0.32 11.26 -0.53
N GLY A 218 0.92 10.84 -0.29
CA GLY A 218 1.26 9.73 0.62
C GLY A 218 1.03 8.33 0.04
N GLY A 219 0.55 8.22 -1.21
CA GLY A 219 0.15 6.98 -1.86
C GLY A 219 0.83 6.72 -3.20
N VAL A 220 0.10 6.08 -4.11
CA VAL A 220 0.57 5.74 -5.46
C VAL A 220 -0.23 6.51 -6.52
N ALA A 221 0.47 7.31 -7.33
CA ALA A 221 -0.10 7.93 -8.52
C ALA A 221 0.12 7.01 -9.73
N CYS A 222 -0.98 6.41 -10.20
CA CYS A 222 -1.02 5.50 -11.33
C CYS A 222 -1.33 6.29 -12.62
N ILE A 223 -0.33 6.46 -13.49
CA ILE A 223 -0.43 7.31 -14.70
C ILE A 223 -0.28 6.46 -15.95
N ASP A 224 -1.38 6.27 -16.68
CA ASP A 224 -1.35 5.53 -17.94
C ASP A 224 -1.05 6.45 -19.13
N GLU A 225 -0.37 5.94 -20.16
CA GLU A 225 0.03 6.71 -21.35
C GLU A 225 0.73 8.04 -21.03
N LEU A 226 1.76 7.98 -20.18
CA LEU A 226 2.57 9.11 -19.75
C LEU A 226 3.20 9.86 -20.94
N ASN A 227 3.45 9.18 -22.06
CA ASN A 227 3.96 9.78 -23.30
C ASN A 227 2.97 10.75 -23.96
N LEU A 228 1.69 10.73 -23.60
CA LEU A 228 0.67 11.69 -24.09
C LEU A 228 0.53 12.92 -23.20
N MET A 229 1.42 13.09 -22.22
CA MET A 229 1.37 14.20 -21.29
C MET A 229 1.60 15.54 -21.96
N ARG A 230 0.85 16.55 -21.50
CA ARG A 230 1.04 17.93 -21.92
C ARG A 230 2.27 18.53 -21.25
N ASN A 231 3.04 19.33 -21.98
CA ASN A 231 4.23 20.01 -21.45
C ASN A 231 3.97 20.83 -20.18
N GLN A 232 2.77 21.41 -20.04
CA GLN A 232 2.38 22.17 -18.86
C GLN A 232 2.28 21.31 -17.57
N ASP A 233 2.00 20.02 -17.71
CA ASP A 233 1.84 19.08 -16.58
C ASP A 233 3.20 18.45 -16.19
N LEU A 234 4.18 18.45 -17.10
CA LEU A 234 5.51 17.88 -16.88
C LEU A 234 6.23 18.54 -15.71
N ALA A 235 6.25 19.87 -15.64
CA ALA A 235 6.91 20.59 -14.54
C ALA A 235 6.33 20.21 -13.18
N GLY A 236 5.01 20.04 -13.08
CA GLY A 236 4.33 19.59 -11.88
C GLY A 236 4.72 18.16 -11.49
N LEU A 237 4.75 17.24 -12.47
CA LEU A 237 5.19 15.86 -12.22
C LEU A 237 6.65 15.80 -11.74
N LEU A 238 7.56 16.50 -12.42
CA LEU A 238 8.99 16.53 -12.05
C LEU A 238 9.19 17.07 -10.63
N ASN A 239 8.39 18.07 -10.22
CA ASN A 239 8.44 18.65 -8.89
C ASN A 239 7.85 17.71 -7.82
N ALA A 240 6.74 17.03 -8.11
CA ALA A 240 6.17 16.03 -7.22
C ALA A 240 7.14 14.85 -6.99
N MET A 241 7.72 14.30 -8.07
CA MET A 241 8.71 13.23 -7.99
C MET A 241 9.93 13.65 -7.18
N GLU A 242 10.41 14.88 -7.33
CA GLU A 242 11.61 15.35 -6.63
C GLU A 242 11.32 15.80 -5.19
N LYS A 243 10.45 16.79 -5.03
CA LYS A 243 10.24 17.51 -3.76
C LYS A 243 8.97 17.09 -3.02
N GLY A 244 8.06 16.37 -3.67
CA GLY A 244 6.82 15.90 -3.04
C GLY A 244 5.71 16.94 -2.96
N PHE A 245 5.76 17.98 -3.81
CA PHE A 245 4.69 18.98 -3.91
C PHE A 245 4.54 19.49 -5.34
N ILE A 246 3.39 20.09 -5.62
CA ILE A 246 3.13 20.84 -6.86
C ILE A 246 2.83 22.30 -6.54
N THR A 247 3.13 23.21 -7.47
CA THR A 247 2.79 24.63 -7.37
C THR A 247 1.81 25.03 -8.45
N TYR A 248 0.96 26.00 -8.13
CA TYR A 248 0.08 26.65 -9.09
C TYR A 248 0.30 28.16 -9.03
N ASP A 249 0.79 28.69 -10.16
CA ASP A 249 1.24 30.07 -10.32
C ASP A 249 0.57 30.70 -11.53
N LYS A 250 -0.70 31.12 -11.38
CA LYS A 250 -1.47 31.79 -12.44
C LYS A 250 -2.35 32.90 -11.87
N GLY A 251 -2.32 34.08 -12.51
CA GLY A 251 -3.06 35.25 -12.05
C GLY A 251 -2.56 35.72 -10.67
N ASN A 252 -3.48 35.93 -9.72
CA ASN A 252 -3.16 36.30 -8.33
C ASN A 252 -3.11 35.09 -7.38
N HIS A 253 -3.07 33.87 -7.91
CA HIS A 253 -3.04 32.65 -7.10
C HIS A 253 -1.62 32.06 -7.12
N HIS A 254 -1.04 31.96 -5.92
CA HIS A 254 0.22 31.25 -5.63
C HIS A 254 -0.08 30.19 -4.57
N LEU A 255 -0.13 28.93 -4.97
CA LEU A 255 -0.52 27.82 -4.09
C LEU A 255 0.51 26.70 -4.19
N THR A 256 0.83 26.10 -3.05
CA THR A 256 1.62 24.86 -2.98
C THR A 256 0.74 23.78 -2.36
N VAL A 257 0.70 22.61 -2.99
CA VAL A 257 -0.09 21.46 -2.52
C VAL A 257 0.80 20.23 -2.45
N ASP A 258 0.70 19.49 -1.35
CA ASP A 258 1.43 18.25 -1.16
C ASP A 258 1.04 17.20 -2.20
N ALA A 259 2.06 16.52 -2.70
CA ALA A 259 1.98 15.48 -3.71
C ALA A 259 3.16 14.52 -3.51
N ARG A 260 3.29 13.96 -2.31
CA ARG A 260 4.32 13.00 -1.90
C ARG A 260 3.97 11.61 -2.46
N VAL A 261 4.00 11.51 -3.77
CA VAL A 261 3.55 10.33 -4.51
C VAL A 261 4.70 9.37 -4.80
N LYS A 262 4.39 8.08 -4.82
CA LYS A 262 5.12 7.08 -5.62
C LYS A 262 4.45 7.03 -6.98
N VAL A 263 5.22 7.08 -8.05
CA VAL A 263 4.66 7.08 -9.42
C VAL A 263 4.76 5.67 -9.97
N PHE A 264 3.65 5.13 -10.44
CA PHE A 264 3.63 3.91 -11.26
C PHE A 264 3.02 4.31 -12.60
N ALA A 265 3.85 4.37 -13.63
CA ALA A 265 3.46 4.92 -14.92
C ALA A 265 3.56 3.88 -16.05
N SER A 266 2.80 4.10 -17.10
CA SER A 266 2.88 3.37 -18.37
C SER A 266 3.17 4.33 -19.51
N ALA A 267 3.92 3.88 -20.51
CA ALA A 267 4.18 4.64 -21.73
C ALA A 267 4.34 3.73 -22.94
N ASN A 268 4.02 4.27 -24.11
CA ASN A 268 4.35 3.68 -25.41
C ASN A 268 5.62 4.34 -25.99
N PRO A 269 6.39 3.64 -26.84
CA PRO A 269 7.53 4.24 -27.55
C PRO A 269 7.10 5.43 -28.42
N ALA A 270 8.09 6.20 -28.89
CA ALA A 270 7.85 7.33 -29.79
C ALA A 270 7.24 6.91 -31.15
N GLY A 271 7.49 5.67 -31.59
CA GLY A 271 6.82 5.05 -32.74
C GLY A 271 5.73 4.06 -32.33
N ASP A 272 5.12 3.37 -33.30
CA ASP A 272 4.02 2.42 -33.04
C ASP A 272 4.41 1.22 -32.17
N LYS A 273 5.69 0.82 -32.23
CA LYS A 273 6.29 -0.30 -31.48
C LYS A 273 7.80 -0.13 -31.41
N PHE A 274 8.44 -0.81 -30.46
CA PHE A 274 9.89 -0.90 -30.41
C PHE A 274 10.43 -1.72 -31.58
N VAL A 275 11.34 -1.13 -32.35
CA VAL A 275 12.08 -1.78 -33.44
C VAL A 275 13.56 -1.92 -33.05
N GLY A 276 14.21 -2.97 -33.55
CA GLY A 276 15.63 -3.21 -33.27
C GLY A 276 15.87 -3.81 -31.90
N ARG A 277 17.16 -4.05 -31.63
CA ARG A 277 17.64 -4.84 -30.50
C ARG A 277 18.81 -4.18 -29.76
N SER A 278 19.57 -3.32 -30.43
CA SER A 278 20.65 -2.60 -29.78
C SER A 278 20.10 -1.55 -28.83
N MET A 279 20.79 -1.33 -27.71
CA MET A 279 20.37 -0.34 -26.73
C MET A 279 20.34 1.05 -27.32
N GLU A 280 21.29 1.38 -28.20
CA GLU A 280 21.33 2.63 -28.94
C GLU A 280 20.02 2.89 -29.70
N VAL A 281 19.53 1.90 -30.45
CA VAL A 281 18.29 2.02 -31.24
C VAL A 281 17.06 2.12 -30.33
N LEU A 282 17.04 1.40 -29.21
CA LEU A 282 15.93 1.48 -28.25
C LEU A 282 15.91 2.82 -27.51
N ARG A 283 17.06 3.36 -27.12
CA ARG A 283 17.20 4.68 -26.49
C ARG A 283 16.67 5.79 -27.40
N GLN A 284 16.92 5.70 -28.70
CA GLN A 284 16.38 6.66 -29.70
C GLN A 284 14.84 6.63 -29.81
N GLN A 285 14.19 5.56 -29.35
CA GLN A 285 12.73 5.40 -29.39
C GLN A 285 12.06 5.77 -28.06
N MET A 286 12.84 6.22 -27.06
CA MET A 286 12.30 6.71 -25.79
C MET A 286 11.46 7.97 -26.04
N PRO A 287 10.21 8.03 -25.53
CA PRO A 287 9.33 9.19 -25.75
C PRO A 287 9.63 10.36 -24.79
N PHE A 288 10.70 10.26 -23.98
CA PHE A 288 11.00 11.17 -22.88
C PHE A 288 12.44 11.64 -22.94
N ASP A 289 12.70 12.82 -22.39
CA ASP A 289 14.05 13.32 -22.18
C ASP A 289 14.73 12.65 -20.97
N ASP A 290 16.06 12.80 -20.90
CA ASP A 290 16.86 12.24 -19.80
C ASP A 290 16.45 12.81 -18.44
N ALA A 291 15.91 14.03 -18.40
CA ALA A 291 15.47 14.67 -17.17
C ALA A 291 14.28 13.94 -16.52
N LEU A 292 13.31 13.48 -17.31
CA LEU A 292 12.21 12.66 -16.81
C LEU A 292 12.64 11.21 -16.57
N VAL A 293 13.39 10.61 -17.50
CA VAL A 293 13.86 9.22 -17.39
C VAL A 293 14.68 8.99 -16.12
N SER A 294 15.61 9.91 -15.81
CA SER A 294 16.47 9.81 -14.63
C SER A 294 15.73 9.91 -13.29
N ARG A 295 14.45 10.33 -13.25
CA ARG A 295 13.64 10.33 -12.03
C ARG A 295 13.00 8.98 -11.74
N PHE A 296 12.91 8.09 -12.72
CA PHE A 296 12.45 6.74 -12.50
C PHE A 296 13.54 5.88 -11.88
N HIS A 297 13.17 5.09 -10.88
CA HIS A 297 14.08 4.16 -10.21
C HIS A 297 14.13 2.83 -10.96
N LEU A 298 13.00 2.43 -11.54
CA LEU A 298 12.84 1.22 -12.34
C LEU A 298 12.12 1.57 -13.64
N ILE A 299 12.68 1.14 -14.76
CA ILE A 299 12.03 1.21 -16.07
C ILE A 299 11.98 -0.20 -16.63
N PHE A 300 10.80 -0.75 -16.87
CA PHE A 300 10.64 -2.07 -17.46
C PHE A 300 10.30 -1.93 -18.94
N LEU A 301 11.09 -2.56 -19.81
CA LEU A 301 10.70 -2.75 -21.20
C LEU A 301 9.67 -3.88 -21.28
N MET A 302 8.55 -3.65 -21.98
CA MET A 302 7.50 -4.62 -22.19
C MET A 302 7.26 -4.84 -23.68
N ARG A 303 7.83 -5.90 -24.24
CA ARG A 303 7.58 -6.31 -25.63
C ARG A 303 6.41 -7.28 -25.73
N LYS A 304 5.81 -7.41 -26.91
CA LYS A 304 4.74 -8.40 -27.17
C LYS A 304 5.21 -9.83 -26.84
N PRO A 305 4.29 -10.70 -26.38
CA PRO A 305 4.61 -12.09 -26.07
C PRO A 305 5.12 -12.84 -27.30
N ASP A 306 5.93 -13.89 -27.10
CA ASP A 306 6.31 -14.77 -28.22
C ASP A 306 5.16 -15.74 -28.55
N ALA A 307 5.31 -16.57 -29.59
CA ALA A 307 4.26 -17.51 -29.97
C ALA A 307 3.89 -18.49 -28.84
N LYS A 308 4.88 -18.93 -28.03
CA LYS A 308 4.68 -19.88 -26.94
C LYS A 308 3.96 -19.23 -25.76
N GLU A 309 4.37 -18.04 -25.38
CA GLU A 309 3.76 -17.22 -24.34
C GLU A 309 2.36 -16.79 -24.76
N PHE A 310 2.17 -16.38 -26.02
CA PHE A 310 0.86 -16.05 -26.57
C PHE A 310 -0.10 -17.24 -26.50
N LEU A 311 0.34 -18.45 -26.87
CA LEU A 311 -0.48 -19.66 -26.74
C LEU A 311 -0.90 -19.93 -25.28
N LYS A 312 0.01 -19.74 -24.31
CA LYS A 312 -0.34 -19.85 -22.88
C LYS A 312 -1.37 -18.81 -22.45
N ILE A 313 -1.21 -17.57 -22.91
CA ILE A 313 -2.17 -16.48 -22.64
C ILE A 313 -3.54 -16.84 -23.23
N SER A 314 -3.58 -17.27 -24.49
CA SER A 314 -4.81 -17.69 -25.17
C SER A 314 -5.49 -18.86 -24.47
N GLU A 315 -4.74 -19.89 -24.07
CA GLU A 315 -5.29 -21.05 -23.35
C GLU A 315 -5.96 -20.63 -22.03
N LYS A 316 -5.35 -19.72 -21.28
CA LYS A 316 -5.92 -19.19 -20.03
C LYS A 316 -7.21 -18.40 -20.27
N ILE A 317 -7.22 -17.53 -21.28
CA ILE A 317 -8.40 -16.75 -21.67
C ILE A 317 -9.54 -17.69 -22.10
N VAL A 318 -9.25 -18.68 -22.95
CA VAL A 318 -10.24 -19.63 -23.48
C VAL A 318 -10.81 -20.56 -22.42
N ARG A 319 -9.99 -21.00 -21.45
CA ARG A 319 -10.43 -21.85 -20.34
C ARG A 319 -11.40 -21.17 -19.37
N GLY A 320 -11.82 -19.95 -19.67
CA GLY A 320 -12.77 -19.26 -18.83
C GLY A 320 -12.16 -18.93 -17.48
N ALA A 321 -10.91 -18.47 -17.47
CA ALA A 321 -10.55 -17.41 -16.53
C ALA A 321 -11.50 -16.25 -16.86
N ARG A 322 -12.74 -16.36 -16.35
CA ARG A 322 -13.63 -15.23 -16.10
C ARG A 322 -12.76 -14.16 -15.45
N ASP A 323 -13.10 -12.90 -15.62
CA ASP A 323 -12.54 -11.86 -14.77
C ASP A 323 -12.54 -12.41 -13.34
N ASN A 324 -11.37 -12.83 -12.84
CA ASN A 324 -11.16 -13.06 -11.42
C ASN A 324 -11.12 -11.63 -10.91
N ASP A 325 -12.30 -11.00 -10.90
CA ASP A 325 -12.55 -9.77 -10.21
C ASP A 325 -12.03 -10.07 -8.82
N ILE A 326 -10.95 -9.37 -8.48
CA ILE A 326 -10.33 -9.51 -7.18
C ILE A 326 -11.46 -9.31 -6.19
N TYR A 327 -11.71 -10.31 -5.35
CA TYR A 327 -12.76 -10.22 -4.36
C TYR A 327 -12.55 -8.93 -3.56
N GLU A 328 -13.57 -8.09 -3.49
CA GLU A 328 -13.42 -6.72 -2.98
C GLU A 328 -12.85 -6.73 -1.55
N GLY A 329 -13.24 -7.72 -0.75
CA GLY A 329 -12.72 -7.92 0.60
C GLY A 329 -11.25 -8.37 0.66
N ASP A 330 -10.75 -9.10 -0.33
CA ASP A 330 -9.31 -9.41 -0.43
C ASP A 330 -8.50 -8.14 -0.73
N ALA A 331 -9.00 -7.28 -1.64
CA ALA A 331 -8.36 -6.00 -1.93
C ALA A 331 -8.37 -5.08 -0.70
N GLU A 332 -9.48 -5.01 0.05
CA GLU A 332 -9.56 -4.19 1.25
C GLU A 332 -8.66 -4.71 2.38
N PHE A 333 -8.57 -6.02 2.56
CA PHE A 333 -7.61 -6.63 3.48
C PHE A 333 -6.17 -6.23 3.12
N VAL A 334 -5.80 -6.29 1.84
CA VAL A 334 -4.46 -5.87 1.39
C VAL A 334 -4.21 -4.40 1.68
N LYS A 335 -5.19 -3.51 1.46
CA LYS A 335 -5.04 -2.09 1.79
C LYS A 335 -4.80 -1.89 3.28
N GLU A 336 -5.58 -2.53 4.15
CA GLU A 336 -5.41 -2.43 5.60
C GLU A 336 -4.06 -3.02 6.05
N TYR A 337 -3.64 -4.14 5.47
CA TYR A 337 -2.34 -4.74 5.74
C TYR A 337 -1.17 -3.85 5.30
N VAL A 338 -1.26 -3.21 4.13
CA VAL A 338 -0.25 -2.26 3.65
C VAL A 338 -0.22 -1.02 4.54
N ARG A 339 -1.37 -0.47 4.96
CA ARG A 339 -1.43 0.65 5.93
C ARG A 339 -0.67 0.29 7.21
N TYR A 340 -1.00 -0.85 7.80
CA TYR A 340 -0.34 -1.36 9.00
C TYR A 340 1.17 -1.56 8.82
N ALA A 341 1.59 -2.13 7.70
CA ALA A 341 3.00 -2.32 7.42
C ALA A 341 3.76 -0.99 7.23
N LEU A 342 3.16 0.03 6.62
CA LEU A 342 3.78 1.34 6.39
C LEU A 342 4.02 2.15 7.68
N GLU A 343 3.32 1.83 8.77
CA GLU A 343 3.59 2.39 10.10
C GLU A 343 4.93 1.91 10.66
N LYS A 344 5.44 0.76 10.22
CA LYS A 344 6.70 0.19 10.69
C LYS A 344 7.91 0.88 10.08
N GLU A 345 8.81 1.29 10.95
CA GLU A 345 10.16 1.71 10.58
C GLU A 345 11.05 0.50 10.34
N VAL A 346 11.79 0.52 9.22
CA VAL A 346 12.68 -0.57 8.81
C VAL A 346 14.09 -0.05 8.63
N TYR A 347 15.01 -0.67 9.37
CA TYR A 347 16.42 -0.34 9.35
C TYR A 347 17.16 -1.13 8.27
N PHE A 348 18.01 -0.43 7.51
CA PHE A 348 18.93 -1.07 6.56
C PHE A 348 20.26 -1.29 7.27
N ASP A 349 20.70 -2.55 7.41
CA ASP A 349 21.95 -2.89 8.10
C ASP A 349 23.15 -2.47 7.24
N LYS A 350 24.10 -1.76 7.85
CA LYS A 350 25.36 -1.34 7.20
C LYS A 350 26.20 -2.53 6.74
N LYS A 351 26.01 -3.73 7.31
CA LYS A 351 26.68 -4.96 6.85
C LYS A 351 26.34 -5.32 5.40
N LEU A 352 25.20 -4.86 4.89
CA LEU A 352 24.79 -5.06 3.50
C LEU A 352 25.34 -3.98 2.55
N ALA A 353 26.06 -2.98 3.07
CA ALA A 353 26.59 -1.89 2.25
C ALA A 353 27.60 -2.38 1.20
N ASP A 354 28.47 -3.32 1.57
CA ASP A 354 29.47 -3.88 0.65
C ASP A 354 28.80 -4.67 -0.49
N ASP A 355 27.72 -5.41 -0.20
CA ASP A 355 26.92 -6.10 -1.21
C ASP A 355 26.28 -5.10 -2.19
N VAL A 356 25.73 -4.00 -1.69
CA VAL A 356 25.15 -2.93 -2.52
C VAL A 356 26.23 -2.28 -3.39
N GLN A 357 27.40 -1.97 -2.83
CA GLN A 357 28.51 -1.37 -3.57
C GLN A 357 29.02 -2.31 -4.66
N ALA A 358 29.19 -3.59 -4.36
CA ALA A 358 29.61 -4.59 -5.34
C ALA A 358 28.61 -4.71 -6.49
N PHE A 359 27.32 -4.72 -6.19
CA PHE A 359 26.26 -4.78 -7.19
C PHE A 359 26.25 -3.52 -8.08
N VAL A 360 26.30 -2.33 -7.50
CA VAL A 360 26.29 -1.06 -8.25
C VAL A 360 27.55 -0.92 -9.10
N ALA A 361 28.72 -1.33 -8.60
CA ALA A 361 29.96 -1.33 -9.37
C ALA A 361 29.87 -2.27 -10.58
N ALA A 362 29.21 -3.42 -10.45
CA ALA A 362 28.94 -4.32 -11.57
C ALA A 362 28.00 -3.66 -12.60
N LEU A 363 26.91 -3.03 -12.16
CA LEU A 363 26.01 -2.30 -13.05
C LEU A 363 26.75 -1.18 -13.80
N LYS A 364 27.57 -0.38 -13.11
CA LYS A 364 28.28 0.73 -13.75
C LYS A 364 29.27 0.26 -14.81
N ARG A 365 29.84 -0.93 -14.66
CA ARG A 365 30.72 -1.54 -15.67
C ARG A 365 29.96 -1.95 -16.94
N ASP A 366 28.72 -2.39 -16.81
CA ASP A 366 27.88 -2.88 -17.90
C ASP A 366 26.87 -1.82 -18.40
N GLU A 367 27.07 -0.54 -18.05
CA GLU A 367 26.10 0.57 -18.28
C GLU A 367 25.66 0.70 -19.75
N ASP A 368 26.56 0.46 -20.70
CA ASP A 368 26.27 0.50 -22.13
C ASP A 368 25.15 -0.46 -22.55
N ARG A 369 24.88 -1.50 -21.75
CA ARG A 369 23.85 -2.52 -21.99
C ARG A 369 22.46 -2.14 -21.46
N PHE A 370 22.31 -0.99 -20.80
CA PHE A 370 21.03 -0.60 -20.17
C PHE A 370 20.33 0.52 -20.93
N LEU A 371 19.00 0.59 -20.85
CA LEU A 371 18.26 1.70 -21.46
C LEU A 371 18.57 3.06 -20.79
N MET A 372 19.01 3.05 -19.54
CA MET A 372 19.27 4.25 -18.74
C MET A 372 20.66 4.18 -18.10
N GLU A 373 21.25 5.36 -17.88
CA GLU A 373 22.48 5.49 -17.12
C GLU A 373 22.29 5.09 -15.66
N VAL A 374 23.31 4.48 -15.08
CA VAL A 374 23.36 4.08 -13.67
C VAL A 374 23.56 5.33 -12.83
N SER A 375 22.52 5.72 -12.10
CA SER A 375 22.51 6.92 -11.26
C SER A 375 22.48 6.59 -9.76
N PRO A 376 22.89 7.51 -8.87
CA PRO A 376 22.76 7.34 -7.43
C PRO A 376 21.33 7.05 -6.96
N ARG A 377 20.31 7.50 -7.72
CA ARG A 377 18.90 7.23 -7.42
C ARG A 377 18.57 5.75 -7.49
N MET A 378 19.23 4.97 -8.36
CA MET A 378 19.04 3.52 -8.40
C MET A 378 19.46 2.86 -7.07
N VAL A 379 20.52 3.37 -6.44
CA VAL A 379 20.99 2.87 -5.13
C VAL A 379 19.96 3.17 -4.04
N VAL A 380 19.43 4.40 -4.03
CA VAL A 380 18.34 4.78 -3.11
C VAL A 380 17.10 3.90 -3.36
N GLY A 381 16.74 3.68 -4.62
CA GLY A 381 15.64 2.79 -5.02
C GLY A 381 15.85 1.36 -4.53
N LEU A 382 17.04 0.81 -4.70
CA LEU A 382 17.41 -0.53 -4.24
C LEU A 382 17.22 -0.68 -2.72
N ILE A 383 17.72 0.29 -1.95
CA ILE A 383 17.56 0.32 -0.49
C ILE A 383 16.09 0.41 -0.10
N ASN A 384 15.32 1.26 -0.79
CA ASN A 384 13.89 1.44 -0.52
C ASN A 384 13.08 0.16 -0.83
N LEU A 385 13.42 -0.54 -1.92
CA LEU A 385 12.83 -1.82 -2.30
C LEU A 385 13.18 -2.92 -1.29
N ALA A 386 14.43 -2.98 -0.80
CA ALA A 386 14.84 -3.94 0.22
C ALA A 386 14.11 -3.69 1.56
N LYS A 387 13.98 -2.41 1.97
CA LYS A 387 13.15 -2.05 3.12
C LYS A 387 11.69 -2.42 2.92
N ALA A 388 11.14 -2.24 1.72
CA ALA A 388 9.77 -2.64 1.41
C ALA A 388 9.57 -4.16 1.51
N SER A 389 10.53 -4.94 1.01
CA SER A 389 10.53 -6.41 1.12
C SER A 389 10.50 -6.87 2.59
N ALA A 390 11.34 -6.28 3.45
CA ALA A 390 11.30 -6.51 4.89
C ALA A 390 9.98 -6.07 5.55
N ARG A 391 9.38 -4.96 5.06
CA ARG A 391 8.09 -4.45 5.52
C ARG A 391 6.93 -5.41 5.23
N ILE A 392 6.97 -6.13 4.09
CA ILE A 392 5.95 -7.14 3.72
C ILE A 392 5.87 -8.25 4.78
N ARG A 393 7.00 -8.63 5.37
CA ARG A 393 7.08 -9.64 6.43
C ARG A 393 7.05 -9.03 7.85
N LEU A 394 6.65 -7.75 7.96
CA LEU A 394 6.55 -6.97 9.19
C LEU A 394 7.83 -6.90 10.03
N ALA A 395 8.99 -7.08 9.40
CA ALA A 395 10.29 -7.09 10.07
C ALA A 395 10.83 -5.68 10.31
N GLU A 396 11.61 -5.51 11.38
CA GLU A 396 12.22 -4.23 11.75
C GLU A 396 13.53 -3.95 11.00
N LYS A 397 14.13 -4.97 10.39
CA LYS A 397 15.44 -4.86 9.72
C LYS A 397 15.47 -5.60 8.39
N VAL A 398 16.20 -5.05 7.44
CA VAL A 398 16.50 -5.69 6.15
C VAL A 398 17.44 -6.87 6.37
N GLU A 399 17.06 -8.03 5.83
CA GLU A 399 17.89 -9.23 5.76
C GLU A 399 18.42 -9.44 4.34
N ARG A 400 19.38 -10.36 4.19
CA ARG A 400 20.00 -10.66 2.90
C ARG A 400 18.97 -11.06 1.83
N ALA A 401 17.97 -11.87 2.22
CA ALA A 401 16.90 -12.29 1.30
C ALA A 401 16.06 -11.11 0.78
N ASP A 402 15.87 -10.06 1.58
CA ASP A 402 15.14 -8.85 1.17
C ASP A 402 15.96 -8.04 0.14
N LEU A 403 17.28 -7.94 0.37
CA LEU A 403 18.20 -7.32 -0.59
C LEU A 403 18.27 -8.10 -1.89
N ASP A 404 18.36 -9.43 -1.84
CA ASP A 404 18.42 -10.27 -3.03
C ASP A 404 17.14 -10.13 -3.88
N GLN A 405 15.97 -9.98 -3.25
CA GLN A 405 14.72 -9.68 -3.97
C GLN A 405 14.77 -8.31 -4.65
N ALA A 406 15.25 -7.28 -3.95
CA ALA A 406 15.38 -5.94 -4.50
C ALA A 406 16.37 -5.91 -5.68
N ILE A 407 17.50 -6.61 -5.56
CA ILE A 407 18.50 -6.79 -6.62
C ILE A 407 17.85 -7.48 -7.83
N LYS A 408 17.10 -8.57 -7.61
CA LYS A 408 16.41 -9.29 -8.69
C LYS A 408 15.46 -8.38 -9.46
N VAL A 409 14.69 -7.54 -8.77
CA VAL A 409 13.77 -6.58 -9.39
C VAL A 409 14.53 -5.53 -10.19
N LEU A 410 15.55 -4.91 -9.60
CA LEU A 410 16.33 -3.85 -10.27
C LEU A 410 17.08 -4.39 -11.49
N HIS A 411 17.72 -5.55 -11.36
CA HIS A 411 18.36 -6.23 -12.48
C HIS A 411 17.37 -6.52 -13.61
N SER A 412 16.14 -6.93 -13.28
CA SER A 412 15.11 -7.22 -14.30
C SER A 412 14.56 -5.96 -14.98
N ALA A 413 14.70 -4.79 -14.36
CA ALA A 413 14.36 -3.51 -14.99
C ALA A 413 15.48 -3.05 -15.97
N LEU A 414 16.75 -3.27 -15.61
CA LEU A 414 17.88 -2.82 -16.43
C LEU A 414 18.19 -3.72 -17.63
N TYR A 415 18.06 -5.03 -17.45
CA TYR A 415 18.40 -6.01 -18.48
C TYR A 415 17.17 -6.38 -19.29
N ILE A 416 17.22 -6.11 -20.59
CA ILE A 416 16.23 -6.65 -21.52
C ILE A 416 16.48 -8.15 -21.64
N ARG A 417 15.42 -8.96 -21.48
CA ARG A 417 15.54 -10.41 -21.58
C ARG A 417 16.01 -10.79 -22.98
N GLN A 418 16.81 -11.84 -23.14
CA GLN A 418 17.17 -12.35 -24.47
C GLN A 418 15.92 -12.65 -25.31
N GLU A 419 14.85 -13.17 -24.73
CA GLU A 419 13.55 -13.40 -25.38
C GLU A 419 12.89 -12.11 -25.93
N GLU A 420 13.18 -10.97 -25.28
CA GLU A 420 12.77 -9.65 -25.73
C GLU A 420 13.76 -9.05 -26.74
N LEU A 421 15.01 -9.51 -26.79
CA LEU A 421 16.02 -9.15 -27.81
C LEU A 421 15.98 -10.06 -29.04
N ASP A 422 15.40 -11.25 -28.98
CA ASP A 422 15.37 -12.22 -30.09
C ASP A 422 14.28 -11.92 -31.13
N LYS A 423 13.56 -10.81 -30.94
CA LYS A 423 12.57 -10.24 -31.86
C LYS A 423 13.11 -8.95 -32.46
#